data_AF-A0AAV8ZG43-F1
#
_entry.id   AF-A0AAV8ZG43-F1
#
_cell.length_a   1.000
_cell.length_b   1.000
_cell.length_c   1.000
_cell.angle_alpha   90.00
_cell.angle_beta   90.00
_cell.angle_gamma   90.00
#
_symmetry.space_group_name_H-M   'P 1'
#
loop_
_entity.id
_entity.type
_entity.pdbx_description
1 polymer ?
#
loop_
_entity_poly.entity_id
_entity_poly.type
_entity_poly.pdbx_seq_one_letter_code
_entity_poly.pdbx_strand_id
1 'polypeptide(L)'
;MYSMEQNVSKDGRINHTQLKKEFQEKYKSRVTKLLNTLLSGGNLIKAINSWAVPVLTYSFGIVKWSVTDLDELDRLTRRLLTKFRHLHTNSSVIRLYLPRRRGGRGLLNIKNQCLNQEASLRRRLLTNRDPLITAVAREDADGRINHTQLKKEFQEKYKSRVTKLLNTLLSGGNLIKAINSWAVPVLTYSFGIVKWSVTDLDELDRLTRRLLTKFRQLHTNSSVIRLYLPRRRGGRGLLNIKNQCLNQEASLRRKLLTNRDPLITAIAREDAGYTPLSLGCELIPVDKAIVLQTCHIVRKVLGQDEFPPPRLSLISAGGGDEISSHHCLQQEWVNVSQRLR
;
A
#
# COMPACT_ATOMS: atom_id res chain seq x y z
N MET A 1 4.30 -5.81 -39.85
CA MET A 1 3.70 -5.96 -38.50
C MET A 1 4.17 -7.25 -37.80
N TYR A 2 5.38 -7.77 -38.08
CA TYR A 2 5.75 -9.16 -37.72
C TYR A 2 7.02 -9.29 -36.85
N SER A 3 7.17 -8.44 -35.83
CA SER A 3 8.31 -8.57 -34.88
C SER A 3 8.01 -8.10 -33.45
N MET A 4 6.74 -8.00 -33.05
CA MET A 4 6.36 -7.65 -31.67
C MET A 4 6.05 -8.87 -30.79
N GLU A 5 6.09 -10.08 -31.36
CA GLU A 5 5.73 -11.32 -30.64
C GLU A 5 6.84 -11.88 -29.73
N GLN A 6 8.05 -11.30 -29.73
CA GLN A 6 9.18 -11.83 -28.95
C GLN A 6 9.36 -11.23 -27.54
N ASN A 7 8.42 -10.39 -27.07
CA ASN A 7 8.58 -9.64 -25.82
C ASN A 7 7.64 -10.05 -24.68
N VAL A 8 6.85 -11.11 -24.88
CA VAL A 8 6.02 -11.69 -23.83
C VAL A 8 6.83 -12.79 -23.16
N SER A 9 7.31 -12.53 -21.93
CA SER A 9 7.90 -13.58 -21.10
C SER A 9 6.86 -14.68 -20.87
N LYS A 10 7.27 -15.95 -20.72
CA LYS A 10 6.37 -17.12 -20.57
C LYS A 10 5.32 -16.99 -19.44
N ASP A 11 5.48 -16.01 -18.55
CA ASP A 11 4.61 -15.69 -17.41
C ASP A 11 3.65 -14.49 -17.63
N GLY A 12 3.49 -13.98 -18.86
CA GLY A 12 2.57 -12.87 -19.17
C GLY A 12 3.01 -11.48 -18.68
N ARG A 13 4.22 -11.36 -18.12
CA ARG A 13 4.77 -10.09 -17.59
C ARG A 13 5.43 -9.26 -18.70
N ILE A 14 5.03 -8.00 -18.83
CA ILE A 14 5.60 -7.05 -19.80
C ILE A 14 7.01 -6.63 -19.35
N ASN A 15 8.05 -6.96 -20.14
CA ASN A 15 9.41 -6.51 -19.85
C ASN A 15 9.61 -5.05 -20.31
N HIS A 16 9.31 -4.11 -19.41
CA HIS A 16 9.43 -2.67 -19.67
C HIS A 16 10.85 -2.22 -20.04
N THR A 17 11.90 -2.90 -19.58
CA THR A 17 13.29 -2.49 -19.85
C THR A 17 13.71 -2.78 -21.30
N GLN A 18 13.34 -3.95 -21.80
CA GLN A 18 13.61 -4.36 -23.18
C GLN A 18 12.82 -3.51 -24.18
N LEU A 19 11.52 -3.30 -23.90
CA LEU A 19 10.67 -2.46 -24.74
C LEU A 19 11.20 -1.03 -24.87
N LYS A 20 11.67 -0.42 -23.76
CA LYS A 20 12.30 0.90 -23.81
C LYS A 20 13.46 0.95 -24.79
N LYS A 21 14.37 -0.02 -24.72
CA LYS A 21 15.54 -0.09 -25.61
C LYS A 21 15.11 -0.21 -27.07
N GLU A 22 14.15 -1.08 -27.39
CA GLU A 22 13.65 -1.23 -28.75
C GLU A 22 13.02 0.05 -29.31
N PHE A 23 12.20 0.74 -28.51
CA PHE A 23 11.59 1.99 -28.92
C PHE A 23 12.65 3.09 -29.12
N GLN A 24 13.66 3.16 -28.26
CA GLN A 24 14.81 4.07 -28.41
C GLN A 24 15.61 3.79 -29.69
N GLU A 25 15.89 2.53 -30.00
CA GLU A 25 16.62 2.11 -31.19
C GLU A 25 15.84 2.40 -32.47
N LYS A 26 14.54 2.07 -32.51
CA LYS A 26 13.64 2.39 -33.63
C LYS A 26 13.56 3.90 -33.85
N TYR A 27 13.44 4.66 -32.76
CA TYR A 27 13.43 6.12 -32.82
C TYR A 27 14.74 6.68 -33.38
N LYS A 28 15.89 6.24 -32.85
CA LYS A 28 17.24 6.61 -33.34
C LYS A 28 17.41 6.26 -34.83
N SER A 29 16.96 5.08 -35.26
CA SER A 29 17.00 4.65 -36.66
C SER A 29 16.18 5.59 -37.57
N ARG A 30 14.96 5.97 -37.17
CA ARG A 30 14.14 6.91 -37.96
C ARG A 30 14.76 8.30 -38.03
N VAL A 31 15.26 8.82 -36.92
CA VAL A 31 15.90 10.14 -36.89
C VAL A 31 17.16 10.15 -37.76
N THR A 32 18.03 9.13 -37.66
CA THR A 32 19.23 9.03 -38.51
C THR A 32 18.89 8.92 -40.00
N LYS A 33 17.88 8.14 -40.38
CA LYS A 33 17.40 8.09 -41.77
C LYS A 33 16.94 9.45 -42.28
N LEU A 34 16.17 10.19 -41.49
CA LEU A 34 15.74 11.55 -41.86
C LEU A 34 16.92 12.52 -41.98
N LEU A 35 17.93 12.41 -41.11
CA LEU A 35 19.10 13.28 -41.15
C LEU A 35 20.04 13.01 -42.33
N ASN A 36 19.98 11.81 -42.92
CA ASN A 36 20.69 11.49 -44.15
C ASN A 36 19.97 12.02 -45.41
N THR A 37 18.75 12.54 -45.29
CA THR A 37 18.03 13.12 -46.42
C THR A 37 18.45 14.56 -46.70
N LEU A 38 18.36 14.99 -47.95
CA LEU A 38 18.62 16.37 -48.37
C LEU A 38 17.43 17.31 -48.10
N LEU A 39 16.70 17.11 -47.00
CA LEU A 39 15.57 17.95 -46.63
C LEU A 39 16.03 19.29 -46.05
N SER A 40 15.30 20.36 -46.38
CA SER A 40 15.50 21.67 -45.74
C SER A 40 15.27 21.57 -44.23
N GLY A 41 15.98 22.36 -43.42
CA GLY A 41 15.89 22.30 -41.96
C GLY A 41 14.47 22.55 -41.41
N GLY A 42 13.58 23.18 -42.18
CA GLY A 42 12.14 23.29 -41.87
C GLY A 42 11.40 21.98 -42.06
N ASN A 43 11.58 21.36 -43.23
CA ASN A 43 10.91 20.12 -43.60
C ASN A 43 11.45 18.93 -42.81
N LEU A 44 12.74 18.91 -42.50
CA LEU A 44 13.37 17.91 -41.63
C LEU A 44 12.70 17.86 -40.26
N ILE A 45 12.50 19.01 -39.61
CA ILE A 45 11.87 19.05 -38.28
C ILE A 45 10.40 18.61 -38.35
N LYS A 46 9.67 19.00 -39.40
CA LYS A 46 8.30 18.50 -39.65
C LYS A 46 8.28 16.98 -39.83
N ALA A 47 9.25 16.42 -40.56
CA ALA A 47 9.36 14.98 -40.76
C ALA A 47 9.70 14.24 -39.45
N ILE A 48 10.59 14.79 -38.61
CA ILE A 48 10.89 14.22 -37.28
C ILE A 48 9.62 14.18 -36.42
N ASN A 49 8.89 15.29 -36.36
CA ASN A 49 7.65 15.39 -35.58
C ASN A 49 6.56 14.43 -36.07
N SER A 50 6.46 14.22 -37.39
CA SER A 50 5.37 13.44 -38.00
C SER A 50 5.68 11.95 -38.14
N TRP A 51 6.96 11.56 -38.22
CA TRP A 51 7.35 10.17 -38.49
C TRP A 51 8.21 9.54 -37.40
N ALA A 52 9.13 10.28 -36.79
CA ALA A 52 10.00 9.73 -35.75
C ALA A 52 9.33 9.76 -34.37
N VAL A 53 8.79 10.92 -33.96
CA VAL A 53 8.17 11.09 -32.63
C VAL A 53 7.00 10.12 -32.38
N PRO A 54 6.11 9.81 -33.33
CA PRO A 54 5.00 8.88 -33.11
C PRO A 54 5.41 7.46 -32.71
N VAL A 55 6.64 7.02 -33.02
CA VAL A 55 7.17 5.73 -32.54
C VAL A 55 7.12 5.64 -31.02
N LEU A 56 7.47 6.74 -30.35
CA LEU A 56 7.48 6.81 -28.90
C LEU A 56 6.06 6.98 -28.35
N THR A 57 5.17 7.67 -29.08
CA THR A 57 3.78 7.89 -28.68
C THR A 57 3.01 6.61 -28.39
N TYR A 58 3.21 5.55 -29.17
CA TYR A 58 2.58 4.24 -28.91
C TYR A 58 3.03 3.59 -27.60
N SER A 59 4.20 3.96 -27.09
CA SER A 59 4.70 3.46 -25.80
C SER A 59 4.25 4.32 -24.61
N PHE A 60 3.83 5.57 -24.86
CA PHE A 60 3.39 6.48 -23.80
C PHE A 60 2.06 5.98 -23.21
N GLY A 61 2.00 5.90 -21.88
CA GLY A 61 0.86 5.34 -21.15
C GLY A 61 0.89 3.82 -20.93
N ILE A 62 1.66 3.06 -21.73
CA ILE A 62 1.83 1.60 -21.55
C ILE A 62 3.14 1.31 -20.82
N VAL A 63 4.23 1.97 -21.23
CA VAL A 63 5.55 1.81 -20.64
C VAL A 63 5.83 3.00 -19.72
N LYS A 64 6.27 2.71 -18.49
CA LYS A 64 6.64 3.75 -17.51
C LYS A 64 7.97 4.41 -17.89
N TRP A 65 7.91 5.55 -18.58
CA TRP A 65 9.06 6.38 -18.88
C TRP A 65 9.49 7.18 -17.65
N SER A 66 10.78 7.15 -17.31
CA SER A 66 11.30 8.03 -16.26
C SER A 66 11.65 9.39 -16.86
N VAL A 67 11.73 10.43 -16.03
CA VAL A 67 12.15 11.76 -16.48
C VAL A 67 13.58 11.72 -17.03
N THR A 68 14.46 10.90 -16.44
CA THR A 68 15.83 10.73 -16.90
C THR A 68 15.90 10.06 -18.27
N ASP A 69 15.07 9.04 -18.52
CA ASP A 69 15.02 8.34 -19.81
C ASP A 69 14.57 9.28 -20.94
N LEU A 70 13.61 10.16 -20.65
CA LEU A 70 13.10 11.16 -21.60
C LEU A 70 14.14 12.25 -21.87
N ASP A 71 14.86 12.70 -20.85
CA ASP A 71 15.96 13.67 -21.01
C ASP A 71 17.15 13.05 -21.77
N GLU A 72 17.43 11.76 -21.60
CA GLU A 72 18.44 11.04 -22.39
C GLU A 72 18.07 10.93 -23.87
N LEU A 73 16.81 10.61 -24.17
CA LEU A 73 16.27 10.64 -25.53
C LEU A 73 16.41 12.04 -26.15
N ASP A 74 16.12 13.08 -25.38
CA ASP A 74 16.28 14.47 -25.83
C ASP A 74 17.74 14.88 -26.05
N ARG A 75 18.66 14.44 -25.17
CA ARG A 75 20.11 14.64 -25.40
C ARG A 75 20.57 13.88 -26.63
N LEU A 76 20.04 12.67 -26.87
CA LEU A 76 20.35 11.86 -28.05
C LEU A 76 19.92 12.56 -29.34
N THR A 77 18.70 13.10 -29.41
CA THR A 77 18.21 13.81 -30.60
C THR A 77 19.07 15.02 -30.92
N ARG A 78 19.41 15.82 -29.91
CA ARG A 78 20.29 16.98 -30.07
C ARG A 78 21.69 16.57 -30.53
N ARG A 79 22.29 15.54 -29.93
CA ARG A 79 23.58 14.98 -30.39
C ARG A 79 23.54 14.55 -31.85
N LEU A 80 22.46 13.89 -32.29
CA LEU A 80 22.30 13.51 -33.69
C LEU A 80 22.19 14.73 -34.60
N LEU A 81 21.36 15.73 -34.24
CA LEU A 81 21.21 16.95 -35.03
C LEU A 81 22.53 17.73 -35.16
N THR A 82 23.36 17.77 -34.11
CA THR A 82 24.68 18.40 -34.15
C THR A 82 25.66 17.57 -34.98
N LYS A 83 25.66 16.23 -34.86
CA LYS A 83 26.51 15.33 -35.64
C LYS A 83 26.30 15.50 -37.14
N PHE A 84 25.05 15.59 -37.58
CA PHE A 84 24.68 15.79 -38.99
C PHE A 84 24.66 17.27 -39.42
N ARG A 85 25.24 18.18 -38.62
CA ARG A 85 25.38 19.62 -38.92
C ARG A 85 24.07 20.39 -39.13
N HIS A 86 22.93 19.85 -38.70
CA HIS A 86 21.64 20.56 -38.72
C HIS A 86 21.46 21.50 -37.52
N LEU A 87 22.26 21.36 -36.47
CA LEU A 87 22.22 22.16 -35.25
C LEU A 87 23.65 22.58 -34.84
N HIS A 88 23.84 23.86 -34.50
CA HIS A 88 25.12 24.34 -33.97
C HIS A 88 25.28 23.95 -32.49
N THR A 89 26.50 23.64 -32.05
CA THR A 89 26.81 23.20 -30.67
C THR A 89 26.33 24.21 -29.61
N ASN A 90 26.48 25.51 -29.90
CA ASN A 90 26.06 26.61 -29.00
C ASN A 90 24.64 27.12 -29.26
N SER A 91 23.81 26.36 -29.99
CA SER A 91 22.44 26.79 -30.26
C SER A 91 21.57 26.76 -29.00
N SER A 92 20.70 27.75 -28.86
CA SER A 92 19.74 27.80 -27.76
C SER A 92 18.78 26.60 -27.79
N VAL A 93 18.76 25.86 -26.68
CA VAL A 93 17.84 24.74 -26.45
C VAL A 93 16.38 25.20 -26.51
N ILE A 94 16.08 26.38 -25.95
CA ILE A 94 14.72 26.95 -25.94
C ILE A 94 14.26 27.22 -27.37
N ARG A 95 15.14 27.76 -28.23
CA ARG A 95 14.82 28.06 -29.63
C ARG A 95 14.50 26.79 -30.45
N LEU A 96 15.05 25.62 -30.07
CA LEU A 96 14.80 24.36 -30.77
C LEU A 96 13.32 23.95 -30.70
N TYR A 97 12.71 24.07 -29.53
CA TYR A 97 11.31 23.65 -29.29
C TYR A 97 10.28 24.75 -29.54
N LEU A 98 10.71 26.02 -29.57
CA LEU A 98 9.81 27.13 -29.83
C LEU A 98 9.21 27.02 -31.26
N PRO A 99 7.91 27.29 -31.45
CA PRO A 99 7.28 27.23 -32.77
C PRO A 99 7.93 28.18 -33.78
N ARG A 100 7.93 27.81 -35.06
CA ARG A 100 8.50 28.63 -36.14
C ARG A 100 7.86 30.01 -36.27
N ARG A 101 6.55 30.11 -36.01
CA ARG A 101 5.80 31.39 -35.98
C ARG A 101 6.31 32.36 -34.90
N ARG A 102 7.01 31.85 -33.88
CA ARG A 102 7.61 32.63 -32.79
C ARG A 102 9.14 32.70 -32.91
N GLY A 103 9.71 32.47 -34.11
CA GLY A 103 11.16 32.56 -34.35
C GLY A 103 11.98 31.33 -33.95
N GLY A 104 11.33 30.23 -33.57
CA GLY A 104 11.99 28.97 -33.21
C GLY A 104 12.13 27.96 -34.35
N ARG A 105 12.55 26.73 -34.02
CA ARG A 105 12.69 25.61 -34.98
C ARG A 105 11.51 24.65 -35.00
N GLY A 106 10.71 24.60 -33.93
CA GLY A 106 9.46 23.85 -33.85
C GLY A 106 9.61 22.33 -33.66
N LEU A 107 10.71 21.86 -33.07
CA LEU A 107 10.85 20.46 -32.69
C LEU A 107 9.92 20.16 -31.51
N LEU A 108 9.23 19.02 -31.52
CA LEU A 108 8.42 18.61 -30.37
C LEU A 108 9.31 18.17 -29.21
N ASN A 109 9.07 18.72 -28.02
CA ASN A 109 9.71 18.23 -26.80
C ASN A 109 9.08 16.89 -26.40
N ILE A 110 9.89 15.82 -26.38
CA ILE A 110 9.46 14.45 -26.10
C ILE A 110 8.85 14.33 -24.70
N LYS A 111 9.40 15.05 -23.71
CA LYS A 111 8.89 15.08 -22.33
C LYS A 111 7.48 15.67 -22.27
N ASN A 112 7.27 16.81 -22.92
CA ASN A 112 5.94 17.43 -22.99
C ASN A 112 4.97 16.56 -23.78
N GLN A 113 5.43 15.88 -24.83
CA GLN A 113 4.60 14.92 -25.56
C GLN A 113 4.16 13.75 -24.67
N CYS A 114 5.07 13.15 -23.90
CA CYS A 114 4.72 12.07 -22.96
C CYS A 114 3.64 12.52 -21.97
N LEU A 115 3.85 13.67 -21.30
CA LEU A 115 2.90 14.21 -20.33
C LEU A 115 1.54 14.54 -20.95
N ASN A 116 1.54 15.16 -22.14
CA ASN A 116 0.31 15.49 -22.84
C ASN A 116 -0.48 14.24 -23.27
N GLN A 117 0.21 13.17 -23.68
CA GLN A 117 -0.45 11.91 -24.02
C GLN A 117 -1.02 11.22 -22.80
N GLU A 118 -0.27 11.12 -21.70
CA GLU A 118 -0.76 10.58 -20.43
C GLU A 118 -1.99 11.35 -19.95
N ALA A 119 -1.95 12.69 -19.99
CA ALA A 119 -3.09 13.52 -19.62
C ALA A 119 -4.29 13.35 -20.57
N SER A 120 -4.05 13.18 -21.87
CA SER A 120 -5.09 12.91 -22.86
C SER A 120 -5.77 11.55 -22.62
N LEU A 121 -4.97 10.50 -22.43
CA LEU A 121 -5.45 9.15 -22.12
C LEU A 121 -6.23 9.15 -20.80
N ARG A 122 -5.69 9.78 -19.75
CA ARG A 122 -6.37 9.93 -18.46
C ARG A 122 -7.72 10.62 -18.62
N ARG A 123 -7.78 11.74 -19.35
CA ARG A 123 -9.05 12.43 -19.63
C ARG A 123 -10.03 11.54 -20.39
N ARG A 124 -9.58 10.80 -21.41
CA ARG A 124 -10.46 9.89 -22.17
C ARG A 124 -11.03 8.80 -21.27
N LEU A 125 -10.18 8.18 -20.45
CA LEU A 125 -10.60 7.13 -19.52
C LEU A 125 -11.59 7.64 -18.46
N LEU A 126 -11.38 8.83 -17.92
CA LEU A 126 -12.30 9.47 -16.96
C LEU A 126 -13.62 9.93 -17.59
N THR A 127 -13.65 10.14 -18.91
CA THR A 127 -14.87 10.53 -19.63
C THR A 127 -15.73 9.31 -20.00
N ASN A 128 -15.13 8.11 -20.02
CA ASN A 128 -15.86 6.88 -20.35
C ASN A 128 -16.92 6.58 -19.28
N ARG A 129 -18.12 6.20 -19.74
CA ARG A 129 -19.26 5.88 -18.86
C ARG A 129 -19.23 4.44 -18.31
N ASP A 130 -18.20 3.68 -18.66
CA ASP A 130 -18.11 2.27 -18.26
C ASP A 130 -17.92 2.17 -16.73
N PRO A 131 -18.82 1.47 -16.02
CA PRO A 131 -18.75 1.34 -14.57
C PRO A 131 -17.43 0.74 -14.08
N LEU A 132 -16.86 -0.18 -14.86
CA LEU A 132 -15.64 -0.92 -14.53
C LEU A 132 -14.38 -0.04 -14.63
N ILE A 133 -14.29 0.83 -15.65
CA ILE A 133 -13.20 1.80 -15.79
C ILE A 133 -13.28 2.87 -14.70
N THR A 134 -14.50 3.28 -14.34
CA THR A 134 -14.72 4.25 -13.25
C THR A 134 -14.33 3.68 -11.89
N ALA A 135 -14.56 2.38 -11.65
CA ALA A 135 -14.12 1.70 -10.43
C ALA A 135 -12.59 1.63 -10.33
N VAL A 136 -11.90 1.18 -11.38
CA VAL A 136 -10.43 1.12 -11.42
C VAL A 136 -9.81 2.52 -11.30
N ALA A 137 -10.39 3.54 -11.94
CA ALA A 137 -9.88 4.92 -11.85
C ALA A 137 -10.02 5.54 -10.45
N ARG A 138 -11.03 5.13 -9.66
CA ARG A 138 -11.15 5.50 -8.24
C ARG A 138 -10.04 4.85 -7.42
N GLU A 139 -9.74 3.58 -7.69
CA GLU A 139 -8.69 2.83 -7.01
C GLU A 139 -7.27 3.36 -7.34
N ASP A 140 -7.01 3.79 -8.58
CA ASP A 140 -5.71 4.34 -9.02
C ASP A 140 -5.47 5.78 -8.55
N ALA A 141 -6.52 6.60 -8.37
CA ALA A 141 -6.41 7.95 -7.82
C ALA A 141 -6.02 7.93 -6.32
N ASP A 142 -6.45 6.89 -5.62
CA ASP A 142 -6.13 6.61 -4.21
C ASP A 142 -4.98 5.59 -4.06
N GLY A 143 -4.42 5.11 -5.18
CA GLY A 143 -3.54 3.93 -5.29
C GLY A 143 -2.16 4.04 -4.65
N ARG A 144 -1.91 5.12 -3.92
CA ARG A 144 -0.82 5.18 -2.94
C ARG A 144 -1.46 5.32 -1.57
N ILE A 145 -1.77 4.19 -0.94
CA ILE A 145 -2.08 4.13 0.49
C ILE A 145 -0.93 4.86 1.21
N ASN A 146 -1.19 6.10 1.66
CA ASN A 146 -0.21 6.91 2.36
C ASN A 146 -0.02 6.31 3.76
N HIS A 147 0.80 5.27 3.86
CA HIS A 147 1.07 4.55 5.10
C HIS A 147 1.51 5.49 6.22
N THR A 148 2.16 6.60 5.90
CA THR A 148 2.57 7.64 6.87
C THR A 148 1.37 8.36 7.49
N GLN A 149 0.38 8.75 6.67
CA GLN A 149 -0.82 9.43 7.15
C GLN A 149 -1.71 8.47 7.93
N LEU A 150 -1.93 7.25 7.42
CA LEU A 150 -2.71 6.24 8.13
C LEU A 150 -2.12 5.90 9.50
N LYS A 151 -0.79 5.73 9.61
CA LYS A 151 -0.12 5.51 10.90
C LYS A 151 -0.45 6.61 11.91
N LYS A 152 -0.38 7.87 11.48
CA LYS A 152 -0.72 9.02 12.34
C LYS A 152 -2.19 8.98 12.78
N GLU A 153 -3.12 8.74 11.85
CA GLU A 153 -4.54 8.65 12.17
C GLU A 153 -4.85 7.52 13.17
N PHE A 154 -4.23 6.35 13.01
CA PHE A 154 -4.37 5.25 13.96
C PHE A 154 -3.75 5.58 15.33
N GLN A 155 -2.58 6.21 15.36
CA GLN A 155 -1.94 6.67 16.59
C GLN A 155 -2.81 7.71 17.33
N GLU A 156 -3.39 8.67 16.62
CA GLU A 156 -4.27 9.70 17.20
C GLU A 156 -5.56 9.11 17.74
N LYS A 157 -6.22 8.22 16.97
CA LYS A 157 -7.41 7.50 17.43
C LYS A 157 -7.12 6.66 18.67
N TYR A 158 -6.00 5.93 18.67
CA TYR A 158 -5.56 5.14 19.83
C TYR A 158 -5.32 6.04 21.05
N LYS A 159 -4.54 7.12 20.89
CA LYS A 159 -4.26 8.11 21.94
C LYS A 159 -5.57 8.69 22.50
N SER A 160 -6.50 9.08 21.63
CA SER A 160 -7.81 9.61 22.01
C SER A 160 -8.60 8.62 22.87
N ARG A 161 -8.70 7.35 22.45
CA ARG A 161 -9.38 6.31 23.23
C ARG A 161 -8.73 6.08 24.59
N VAL A 162 -7.40 5.98 24.65
CA VAL A 162 -6.67 5.82 25.91
C VAL A 162 -6.89 7.03 26.82
N THR A 163 -6.83 8.26 26.31
CA THR A 163 -7.11 9.46 27.12
C THR A 163 -8.54 9.50 27.64
N LYS A 164 -9.53 9.09 26.85
CA LYS A 164 -10.93 8.99 27.29
C LYS A 164 -11.08 7.97 28.42
N LEU A 165 -10.46 6.80 28.30
CA LEU A 165 -10.45 5.79 29.36
C LEU A 165 -9.75 6.30 30.62
N LEU A 166 -8.65 7.03 30.49
CA LEU A 166 -7.91 7.56 31.65
C LEU A 166 -8.63 8.69 32.38
N ASN A 167 -9.53 9.40 31.70
CA ASN A 167 -10.42 10.37 32.32
C ASN A 167 -11.60 9.71 33.07
N THR A 168 -11.82 8.41 32.90
CA THR A 168 -12.85 7.70 33.69
C THR A 168 -12.33 7.37 35.08
N LEU A 169 -13.25 7.29 36.05
CA LEU A 169 -12.96 6.89 37.43
C LEU A 169 -12.89 5.35 37.60
N LEU A 170 -12.45 4.62 36.55
CA LEU A 170 -12.29 3.17 36.60
C LEU A 170 -11.13 2.76 37.52
N SER A 171 -11.32 1.67 38.26
CA SER A 171 -10.23 1.07 39.02
C SER A 171 -9.09 0.63 38.09
N GLY A 172 -7.84 0.66 38.55
CA GLY A 172 -6.68 0.35 37.70
C GLY A 172 -6.71 -1.06 37.07
N GLY A 173 -7.45 -2.01 37.66
CA GLY A 173 -7.72 -3.32 37.05
C GLY A 173 -8.67 -3.24 35.86
N ASN A 174 -9.80 -2.55 36.05
CA ASN A 174 -10.82 -2.40 35.02
C ASN A 174 -10.35 -1.46 33.90
N LEU A 175 -9.55 -0.45 34.22
CA LEU A 175 -8.91 0.44 33.27
C LEU A 175 -8.03 -0.33 32.27
N ILE A 176 -7.16 -1.23 32.76
CA ILE A 176 -6.29 -2.02 31.88
C ILE A 176 -7.10 -2.98 31.02
N LYS A 177 -8.14 -3.61 31.58
CA LYS A 177 -9.07 -4.43 30.80
C LYS A 177 -9.75 -3.61 29.69
N ALA A 178 -10.20 -2.39 30.00
CA ALA A 178 -10.83 -1.50 29.02
C ALA A 178 -9.85 -1.07 27.92
N ILE A 179 -8.59 -0.78 28.25
CA ILE A 179 -7.55 -0.47 27.25
C ILE A 179 -7.36 -1.67 26.31
N ASN A 180 -7.21 -2.87 26.85
CA ASN A 180 -7.03 -4.09 26.07
C ASN A 180 -8.24 -4.39 25.16
N SER A 181 -9.47 -4.18 25.66
CA SER A 181 -10.69 -4.52 24.91
C SER A 181 -11.17 -3.44 23.95
N TRP A 182 -10.86 -2.15 24.18
CA TRP A 182 -11.40 -1.05 23.38
C TRP A 182 -10.35 -0.21 22.65
N ALA A 183 -9.19 0.02 23.26
CA ALA A 183 -8.15 0.85 22.63
C ALA A 183 -7.25 0.02 21.69
N VAL A 184 -6.75 -1.13 22.15
CA VAL A 184 -5.84 -2.00 21.37
C VAL A 184 -6.46 -2.49 20.03
N PRO A 185 -7.76 -2.82 19.95
CA PRO A 185 -8.35 -3.26 18.67
C PRO A 185 -8.28 -2.23 17.56
N VAL A 186 -8.20 -0.92 17.87
CA VAL A 186 -8.01 0.13 16.85
C VAL A 186 -6.76 -0.12 16.02
N LEU A 187 -5.68 -0.53 16.67
CA LEU A 187 -4.41 -0.85 16.02
C LEU A 187 -4.45 -2.23 15.36
N THR A 188 -5.22 -3.16 15.92
CA THR A 188 -5.29 -4.56 15.43
C THR A 188 -5.80 -4.65 13.99
N TYR A 189 -6.77 -3.82 13.62
CA TYR A 189 -7.26 -3.75 12.23
C TYR A 189 -6.19 -3.25 11.24
N SER A 190 -5.20 -2.49 11.71
CA SER A 190 -4.14 -1.94 10.86
C SER A 190 -2.97 -2.89 10.66
N PHE A 191 -2.71 -3.85 11.55
CA PHE A 191 -1.51 -4.70 11.51
C PHE A 191 -1.40 -5.56 10.24
N GLY A 192 -2.52 -5.98 9.65
CA GLY A 192 -2.53 -6.75 8.41
C GLY A 192 -2.37 -5.92 7.13
N ILE A 193 -2.55 -4.60 7.20
CA ILE A 193 -2.67 -3.73 6.02
C ILE A 193 -1.51 -2.73 5.97
N VAL A 194 -1.15 -2.16 7.13
CA VAL A 194 -0.11 -1.14 7.27
C VAL A 194 1.18 -1.78 7.79
N LYS A 195 2.30 -1.49 7.13
CA LYS A 195 3.64 -1.94 7.58
C LYS A 195 4.09 -1.16 8.82
N TRP A 196 3.88 -1.72 10.00
CA TRP A 196 4.41 -1.17 11.25
C TRP A 196 5.88 -1.52 11.42
N SER A 197 6.73 -0.52 11.65
CA SER A 197 8.13 -0.78 12.02
C SER A 197 8.23 -1.08 13.52
N VAL A 198 9.30 -1.76 13.95
CA VAL A 198 9.55 -2.01 15.37
C VAL A 198 9.65 -0.70 16.16
N THR A 199 10.24 0.35 15.56
CA THR A 199 10.34 1.69 16.15
C THR A 199 8.99 2.35 16.35
N ASP A 200 8.06 2.21 15.39
CA ASP A 200 6.71 2.77 15.50
C ASP A 200 5.93 2.10 16.65
N LEU A 201 6.10 0.78 16.80
CA LEU A 201 5.46 0.00 17.87
C LEU A 201 6.03 0.35 19.25
N ASP A 202 7.35 0.54 19.34
CA ASP A 202 8.00 0.99 20.57
C ASP A 202 7.60 2.43 20.94
N GLU A 203 7.37 3.30 19.95
CA GLU A 203 6.87 4.65 20.19
C GLU A 203 5.43 4.66 20.74
N LEU A 204 4.54 3.83 20.16
CA LEU A 204 3.18 3.61 20.68
C LEU A 204 3.18 3.10 22.12
N ASP A 205 4.11 2.21 22.43
CA ASP A 205 4.28 1.67 23.77
C ASP A 205 4.78 2.74 24.76
N ARG A 206 5.79 3.53 24.38
CA ARG A 206 6.26 4.68 25.16
C ARG A 206 5.16 5.73 25.34
N LEU A 207 4.34 5.97 24.32
CA LEU A 207 3.18 6.86 24.40
C LEU A 207 2.18 6.36 25.45
N THR A 208 1.84 5.07 25.42
CA THR A 208 0.90 4.46 26.38
C THR A 208 1.41 4.61 27.81
N ARG A 209 2.70 4.35 28.04
CA ARG A 209 3.34 4.52 29.36
C ARG A 209 3.36 5.99 29.80
N ARG A 210 3.71 6.92 28.91
CA ARG A 210 3.66 8.37 29.19
C ARG A 210 2.26 8.82 29.60
N LEU A 211 1.22 8.34 28.93
CA LEU A 211 -0.17 8.64 29.30
C LEU A 211 -0.52 8.10 30.69
N LEU A 212 -0.18 6.84 30.98
CA LEU A 212 -0.46 6.24 32.29
C LEU A 212 0.25 6.98 33.43
N THR A 213 1.49 7.42 33.23
CA THR A 213 2.23 8.23 34.22
C THR A 213 1.63 9.62 34.36
N LYS A 214 1.25 10.28 33.25
CA LYS A 214 0.61 11.60 33.26
C LYS A 214 -0.69 11.61 34.07
N PHE A 215 -1.52 10.59 33.91
CA PHE A 215 -2.78 10.43 34.66
C PHE A 215 -2.60 9.75 36.03
N ARG A 216 -1.36 9.66 36.54
CA ARG A 216 -1.00 9.09 37.86
C ARG A 216 -1.43 7.63 38.09
N GLN A 217 -1.70 6.88 37.01
CA GLN A 217 -2.04 5.46 37.07
C GLN A 217 -0.81 4.56 37.20
N LEU A 218 0.36 5.09 36.85
CA LEU A 218 1.65 4.41 36.89
C LEU A 218 2.71 5.33 37.52
N HIS A 219 3.55 4.78 38.38
CA HIS A 219 4.68 5.50 38.95
C HIS A 219 5.85 5.55 37.95
N THR A 220 6.62 6.64 37.94
CA THR A 220 7.75 6.85 37.01
C THR A 220 8.78 5.73 37.08
N ASN A 221 9.08 5.24 38.30
CA ASN A 221 10.05 4.16 38.54
C ASN A 221 9.43 2.76 38.55
N SER A 222 8.20 2.61 38.02
CA SER A 222 7.56 1.30 37.98
C SER A 222 8.26 0.37 36.96
N SER A 223 8.36 -0.91 37.32
CA SER A 223 8.94 -1.92 36.42
C SER A 223 8.11 -2.08 35.15
N VAL A 224 8.78 -1.94 34.01
CA VAL A 224 8.20 -2.14 32.66
C VAL A 224 7.71 -3.57 32.50
N ILE A 225 8.46 -4.56 32.99
CA ILE A 225 8.11 -5.98 32.88
C ILE A 225 6.80 -6.28 33.64
N ARG A 226 6.63 -5.68 34.82
CA ARG A 226 5.42 -5.85 35.65
C ARG A 226 4.15 -5.33 34.95
N LEU A 227 4.28 -4.35 34.04
CA LEU A 227 3.15 -3.79 33.32
C LEU A 227 2.45 -4.83 32.43
N TYR A 228 3.23 -5.64 31.71
CA TYR A 228 2.71 -6.64 30.76
C TYR A 228 2.46 -8.02 31.39
N LEU A 229 3.07 -8.30 32.54
CA LEU A 229 2.86 -9.56 33.25
C LEU A 229 1.38 -9.69 33.66
N PRO A 230 0.75 -10.88 33.52
CA PRO A 230 -0.65 -11.06 33.88
C PRO A 230 -0.87 -10.87 35.38
N ARG A 231 -2.06 -10.42 35.76
CA ARG A 231 -2.40 -10.15 37.18
C ARG A 231 -2.31 -11.38 38.08
N ARG A 232 -2.62 -12.57 37.56
CA ARG A 232 -2.46 -13.84 38.29
C ARG A 232 -1.02 -14.13 38.72
N ARG A 233 -0.03 -13.50 38.04
CA ARG A 233 1.40 -13.60 38.35
C ARG A 233 1.95 -12.33 39.01
N GLY A 234 1.10 -11.51 39.64
CA GLY A 234 1.52 -10.28 40.34
C GLY A 234 1.78 -9.06 39.45
N GLY A 235 1.47 -9.17 38.15
CA GLY A 235 1.60 -8.08 37.19
C GLY A 235 0.36 -7.18 37.07
N ARG A 236 0.32 -6.36 36.02
CA ARG A 236 -0.81 -5.46 35.71
C ARG A 236 -1.68 -5.91 34.53
N GLY A 237 -1.14 -6.70 33.61
CA GLY A 237 -1.85 -7.36 32.51
C GLY A 237 -2.14 -6.48 31.28
N LEU A 238 -1.34 -5.45 31.01
CA LEU A 238 -1.45 -4.69 29.77
C LEU A 238 -0.94 -5.52 28.59
N LEU A 239 -1.64 -5.50 27.45
CA LEU A 239 -1.18 -6.20 26.25
C LEU A 239 0.03 -5.48 25.63
N ASN A 240 1.08 -6.23 25.31
CA ASN A 240 2.21 -5.70 24.55
C ASN A 240 1.83 -5.56 23.07
N ILE A 241 1.83 -4.33 22.57
CA ILE A 241 1.41 -3.98 21.20
C ILE A 241 2.31 -4.66 20.15
N LYS A 242 3.62 -4.79 20.43
CA LYS A 242 4.57 -5.46 19.53
C LYS A 242 4.21 -6.93 19.35
N ASN A 243 3.97 -7.64 20.45
CA ASN A 243 3.57 -9.05 20.40
C ASN A 243 2.20 -9.22 19.73
N GLN A 244 1.27 -8.29 19.97
CA GLN A 244 -0.04 -8.31 19.30
C GLN A 244 0.07 -8.14 17.78
N CYS A 245 0.93 -7.24 17.30
CA CYS A 245 1.20 -7.07 15.88
C CYS A 245 1.71 -8.37 15.23
N LEU A 246 2.75 -8.96 15.81
CA LEU A 246 3.37 -10.19 15.29
C LEU A 246 2.39 -11.37 15.31
N ASN A 247 1.63 -11.53 16.40
CA ASN A 247 0.63 -12.58 16.52
C ASN A 247 -0.50 -12.41 15.50
N GLN A 248 -0.93 -11.18 15.25
CA GLN A 248 -1.99 -10.90 14.28
C GLN A 248 -1.52 -11.17 12.85
N GLU A 249 -0.33 -10.72 12.48
CA GLU A 249 0.27 -11.03 11.17
C GLU A 249 0.39 -12.54 10.96
N ALA A 250 0.87 -13.28 11.95
CA ALA A 250 1.01 -14.74 11.88
C ALA A 250 -0.35 -15.45 11.77
N SER A 251 -1.36 -14.99 12.52
CA SER A 251 -2.72 -15.53 12.48
C SER A 251 -3.38 -15.31 11.12
N LEU A 252 -3.29 -14.09 10.57
CA LEU A 252 -3.83 -13.75 9.26
C LEU A 252 -3.10 -14.53 8.15
N ARG A 253 -1.77 -14.63 8.22
CA ARG A 253 -0.97 -15.41 7.27
C ARG A 253 -1.41 -16.87 7.26
N ARG A 254 -1.56 -17.49 8.43
CA ARG A 254 -2.02 -18.89 8.54
C ARG A 254 -3.41 -19.05 7.92
N LYS A 255 -4.36 -18.17 8.25
CA LYS A 255 -5.72 -18.22 7.68
C LYS A 255 -5.71 -18.15 6.15
N LEU A 256 -4.93 -17.23 5.58
CA LEU A 256 -4.86 -17.07 4.13
C LEU A 256 -4.17 -18.26 3.44
N LEU A 257 -3.15 -18.87 4.05
CA LEU A 257 -2.49 -20.06 3.50
C LEU A 257 -3.32 -21.34 3.67
N THR A 258 -4.18 -21.43 4.68
CA THR A 258 -5.11 -22.55 4.84
C THR A 258 -6.27 -22.51 3.84
N ASN A 259 -6.63 -21.32 3.33
CA ASN A 259 -7.71 -21.18 2.37
C ASN A 259 -7.34 -21.82 1.02
N ARG A 260 -8.28 -22.58 0.45
CA ARG A 260 -8.10 -23.31 -0.82
C ARG A 260 -8.56 -22.55 -2.06
N ASP A 261 -8.97 -21.29 -1.90
CA ASP A 261 -9.53 -20.52 -3.01
C ASP A 261 -8.47 -20.21 -4.08
N PRO A 262 -8.75 -20.45 -5.37
CA PRO A 262 -7.80 -20.19 -6.46
C PRO A 262 -7.32 -18.73 -6.51
N LEU A 263 -8.20 -17.79 -6.16
CA LEU A 263 -7.88 -16.36 -6.15
C LEU A 263 -6.89 -16.00 -5.01
N ILE A 264 -7.10 -16.54 -3.80
CA ILE A 264 -6.22 -16.27 -2.66
C ILE A 264 -4.83 -16.89 -2.89
N THR A 265 -4.78 -18.09 -3.47
CA THR A 265 -3.50 -18.75 -3.80
C THR A 265 -2.73 -18.01 -4.90
N ALA A 266 -3.42 -17.45 -5.90
CA ALA A 266 -2.79 -16.58 -6.92
C ALA A 266 -2.24 -15.28 -6.30
N ILE A 267 -3.03 -14.61 -5.44
CA ILE A 267 -2.58 -13.41 -4.71
C ILE A 267 -1.38 -13.71 -3.82
N ALA A 268 -1.38 -14.87 -3.14
CA ALA A 268 -0.28 -15.28 -2.28
C ALA A 268 1.03 -15.49 -3.05
N ARG A 269 0.97 -16.00 -4.28
CA ARG A 269 2.13 -16.15 -5.18
C ARG A 269 2.67 -14.80 -5.66
N GLU A 270 1.80 -13.83 -5.90
CA GLU A 270 2.16 -12.50 -6.39
C GLU A 270 2.57 -11.50 -5.29
N ASP A 271 2.32 -11.80 -4.01
CA ASP A 271 2.70 -10.91 -2.89
C ASP A 271 4.22 -10.89 -2.66
N ALA A 272 4.91 -10.06 -3.45
CA ALA A 272 6.33 -9.74 -3.34
C ALA A 272 6.65 -8.75 -2.20
N GLY A 273 5.93 -8.87 -1.07
CA GLY A 273 6.12 -8.03 0.11
C GLY A 273 5.45 -6.66 0.01
N TYR A 274 4.34 -6.54 -0.73
CA TYR A 274 3.52 -5.32 -0.72
C TYR A 274 2.81 -5.15 0.62
N THR A 275 2.43 -6.27 1.23
CA THR A 275 1.73 -6.34 2.52
C THR A 275 2.69 -6.82 3.62
N PRO A 276 2.54 -6.41 4.90
CA PRO A 276 3.35 -6.93 6.00
C PRO A 276 3.29 -8.46 6.19
N LEU A 277 2.30 -9.13 5.59
CA LEU A 277 2.13 -10.59 5.61
C LEU A 277 3.15 -11.36 4.74
N SER A 278 3.62 -10.74 3.65
CA SER A 278 4.63 -11.30 2.71
C SER A 278 4.36 -12.75 2.33
N LEU A 279 3.17 -13.03 1.77
CA LEU A 279 2.66 -14.39 1.55
C LEU A 279 3.55 -15.24 0.64
N GLY A 280 4.29 -14.63 -0.29
CA GLY A 280 5.17 -15.33 -1.24
C GLY A 280 6.49 -15.85 -0.67
N CYS A 281 6.91 -15.40 0.51
CA CYS A 281 8.13 -15.91 1.17
C CYS A 281 7.78 -17.08 2.10
N GLU A 282 8.30 -18.28 1.88
CA GLU A 282 8.11 -19.44 2.78
C GLU A 282 8.77 -19.26 4.17
N LEU A 283 9.76 -18.37 4.27
CA LEU A 283 10.54 -18.15 5.49
C LEU A 283 9.84 -17.16 6.43
N ILE A 284 9.42 -17.66 7.59
CA ILE A 284 9.02 -16.84 8.75
C ILE A 284 10.30 -16.17 9.28
N PRO A 285 10.41 -14.83 9.32
CA PRO A 285 11.55 -14.17 9.94
C PRO A 285 11.70 -14.66 11.39
N VAL A 286 12.94 -15.01 11.80
CA VAL A 286 13.27 -15.67 13.08
C VAL A 286 12.68 -14.93 14.30
N ASP A 287 12.56 -13.60 14.22
CA ASP A 287 11.92 -12.76 15.25
C ASP A 287 10.41 -13.04 15.46
N LYS A 288 9.72 -13.57 14.44
CA LYS A 288 8.29 -13.92 14.48
C LYS A 288 8.03 -15.33 15.03
N ALA A 289 9.02 -16.23 14.98
CA ALA A 289 8.91 -17.61 15.47
C ALA A 289 8.96 -17.72 17.01
N ILE A 290 9.78 -16.88 17.66
CA ILE A 290 10.01 -16.91 19.12
C ILE A 290 8.71 -16.57 19.91
N VAL A 291 7.85 -15.70 19.37
CA VAL A 291 6.58 -15.30 20.01
C VAL A 291 5.54 -16.44 19.99
N LEU A 292 5.51 -17.25 18.91
CA LEU A 292 4.60 -18.40 18.83
C LEU A 292 5.00 -19.53 19.79
N GLN A 293 6.30 -19.74 19.99
CA GLN A 293 6.82 -20.79 20.89
C GLN A 293 6.56 -20.44 22.37
N THR A 294 6.72 -19.17 22.75
CA THR A 294 6.37 -18.68 24.09
C THR A 294 4.85 -18.69 24.34
N CYS A 295 4.01 -18.36 23.35
CA CYS A 295 2.55 -18.49 23.48
C CYS A 295 2.07 -19.96 23.58
N HIS A 296 2.71 -20.90 22.89
CA HIS A 296 2.35 -22.32 22.98
C HIS A 296 2.75 -22.92 24.33
N ILE A 297 3.94 -22.61 24.85
CA ILE A 297 4.38 -23.01 26.20
C ILE A 297 3.48 -22.37 27.27
N VAL A 298 3.11 -21.10 27.13
CA VAL A 298 2.22 -20.43 28.08
C VAL A 298 0.79 -20.99 28.03
N ARG A 299 0.27 -21.38 26.86
CA ARG A 299 -1.02 -22.09 26.74
C ARG A 299 -0.99 -23.47 27.40
N LYS A 300 0.10 -24.22 27.22
CA LYS A 300 0.29 -25.55 27.81
C LYS A 300 0.47 -25.50 29.33
N VAL A 301 1.06 -24.43 29.85
CA VAL A 301 1.28 -24.21 31.30
C VAL A 301 0.05 -23.59 31.99
N LEU A 302 -0.85 -22.89 31.28
CA LEU A 302 -1.98 -22.16 31.88
C LEU A 302 -3.34 -22.85 31.78
N GLY A 303 -3.46 -24.03 31.17
CA GLY A 303 -4.70 -24.83 31.18
C GLY A 303 -5.97 -24.02 30.90
N GLN A 304 -6.02 -23.30 29.77
CA GLN A 304 -7.20 -22.56 29.35
C GLN A 304 -7.70 -23.07 28.00
N ASP A 305 -8.27 -24.26 28.02
CA ASP A 305 -9.36 -24.61 27.12
C ASP A 305 -10.62 -23.97 27.72
N GLU A 306 -10.97 -22.77 27.26
CA GLU A 306 -12.32 -22.18 27.31
C GLU A 306 -12.21 -20.69 27.00
N PHE A 307 -12.30 -20.32 25.71
CA PHE A 307 -12.97 -19.10 25.27
C PHE A 307 -13.35 -19.33 23.80
N PRO A 308 -14.65 -19.45 23.47
CA PRO A 308 -15.07 -19.70 22.10
C PRO A 308 -14.75 -18.45 21.24
N PRO A 309 -14.50 -18.63 19.93
CA PRO A 309 -14.30 -17.49 19.05
C PRO A 309 -15.54 -16.59 19.06
N PRO A 310 -15.39 -15.25 18.90
CA PRO A 310 -16.52 -14.35 18.79
C PRO A 310 -17.34 -14.77 17.57
N ARG A 311 -18.61 -15.17 17.80
CA ARG A 311 -19.57 -15.40 16.73
C ARG A 311 -19.78 -14.05 16.00
N LEU A 312 -19.29 -13.96 14.77
CA LEU A 312 -19.74 -12.95 13.82
C LEU A 312 -21.17 -13.34 13.43
N SER A 313 -22.17 -12.69 14.01
CA SER A 313 -23.53 -12.74 13.50
C SER A 313 -23.52 -12.08 12.12
N LEU A 314 -23.70 -12.90 11.08
CA LEU A 314 -24.09 -12.46 9.74
C LEU A 314 -25.38 -11.67 9.86
N ILE A 315 -25.32 -10.36 9.65
CA ILE A 315 -26.49 -9.56 9.33
C ILE A 315 -26.80 -9.87 7.86
N SER A 316 -27.66 -10.86 7.62
CA SER A 316 -28.32 -11.04 6.33
C SER A 316 -29.54 -10.13 6.27
N ALA A 317 -29.62 -9.32 5.22
CA ALA A 317 -30.81 -8.58 4.85
C ALA A 317 -31.95 -9.55 4.49
N GLY A 318 -33.16 -9.26 4.96
CA GLY A 318 -34.41 -9.94 4.61
C GLY A 318 -35.49 -9.54 5.60
N GLY A 319 -36.47 -8.75 5.15
CA GLY A 319 -37.46 -8.10 6.01
C GLY A 319 -38.62 -8.98 6.49
N GLY A 320 -39.58 -8.32 7.15
CA GLY A 320 -40.90 -8.84 7.45
C GLY A 320 -41.11 -9.29 8.89
N ASP A 321 -42.04 -8.57 9.54
CA ASP A 321 -42.95 -9.02 10.59
C ASP A 321 -42.55 -8.89 12.08
N GLU A 322 -43.29 -7.97 12.71
CA GLU A 322 -43.54 -7.83 14.13
C GLU A 322 -44.05 -9.15 14.74
N ILE A 323 -43.65 -9.47 15.98
CA ILE A 323 -44.52 -9.92 17.09
C ILE A 323 -43.63 -10.25 18.32
N SER A 324 -43.92 -9.54 19.42
CA SER A 324 -43.85 -9.97 20.82
C SER A 324 -42.74 -10.92 21.30
N SER A 325 -41.76 -10.37 22.03
CA SER A 325 -40.86 -11.17 22.87
C SER A 325 -40.46 -10.43 24.15
N HIS A 326 -41.48 -10.03 24.94
CA HIS A 326 -41.31 -9.57 26.32
C HIS A 326 -41.24 -10.71 27.35
N HIS A 327 -41.24 -11.98 26.92
CA HIS A 327 -41.36 -13.14 27.80
C HIS A 327 -40.09 -14.02 27.93
N CYS A 328 -38.97 -13.66 27.29
CA CYS A 328 -37.76 -14.51 27.28
C CYS A 328 -36.70 -14.11 28.33
N LEU A 329 -36.75 -12.91 28.90
CA LEU A 329 -35.72 -12.40 29.81
C LEU A 329 -35.94 -12.74 31.30
N GLN A 330 -37.01 -13.42 31.67
CA GLN A 330 -37.29 -13.80 33.07
C GLN A 330 -36.88 -15.24 33.44
N GLN A 331 -36.58 -16.12 32.47
CA GLN A 331 -36.22 -17.51 32.79
C GLN A 331 -34.72 -17.78 32.95
N GLU A 332 -33.83 -16.90 32.48
CA GLU A 332 -32.38 -17.09 32.65
C GLU A 332 -31.85 -16.66 34.03
N TRP A 333 -32.61 -15.87 34.80
CA TRP A 333 -32.19 -15.39 36.12
C TRP A 333 -32.48 -16.35 37.28
N VAL A 334 -33.37 -17.34 37.11
CA VAL A 334 -33.71 -18.30 38.16
C VAL A 334 -32.67 -19.44 38.26
N ASN A 335 -32.00 -19.79 37.16
CA ASN A 335 -31.07 -20.93 37.10
C ASN A 335 -29.65 -20.62 37.60
N VAL A 336 -29.30 -19.35 37.84
CA VAL A 336 -27.98 -18.97 38.40
C VAL A 336 -27.96 -19.05 39.93
N SER A 337 -29.13 -19.01 40.58
CA SER A 337 -29.23 -19.04 42.06
C SER A 337 -29.11 -20.45 42.67
N GLN A 338 -29.31 -21.52 41.89
CA GLN A 338 -29.25 -22.90 42.40
C GLN A 338 -27.88 -23.58 42.24
N ARG A 339 -26.87 -22.90 41.70
CA ARG A 339 -25.51 -23.46 41.49
C ARG A 339 -24.46 -22.97 42.50
N LEU A 340 -24.90 -22.30 43.57
CA LEU A 340 -24.06 -21.85 44.69
C LEU A 340 -24.68 -22.23 46.04
N ARG A 341 -24.97 -23.52 46.23
CA ARG A 341 -25.03 -24.17 47.54
C ARG A 341 -24.19 -25.42 47.53
#